data_AF-A0A936GSI4-F1
#
_entry.id   AF-A0A936GSI4-F1
#
_cell.length_a   1.000
_cell.length_b   1.000
_cell.length_c   1.000
_cell.angle_alpha   90.00
_cell.angle_beta   90.00
_cell.angle_gamma   90.00
#
_symmetry.space_group_name_H-M   'P 1'
#
loop_
_entity.id
_entity.type
_entity.pdbx_description
1 polymer ?
#
loop_
_entity_poly.entity_id
_entity_poly.type
_entity_poly.pdbx_seq_one_letter_code
_entity_poly.pdbx_strand_id
1 'polypeptide(L)'
;MTGLVNGAKYFFAVKSYNSTKTVESSFSNEVNTIVPTPSTITADFSANATTGNPGMVVSFTPVTTGTISQWSWSFGDGGTSTASNPSHTYNLAGSYTVGLTVTGADGTANKIIRILLRWLIRLSHRL
;
A
#
# COMPACT_ATOMS: atom_id res chain seq x y z
N MET A 1 8.57 -25.69 -17.55
CA MET A 1 8.52 -26.13 -16.15
C MET A 1 8.18 -24.91 -15.32
N THR A 2 6.98 -24.85 -14.75
CA THR A 2 6.59 -23.76 -13.84
C THR A 2 7.33 -23.96 -12.52
N GLY A 3 8.12 -22.96 -12.10
CA GLY A 3 8.93 -23.02 -10.88
C GLY A 3 8.10 -23.02 -9.59
N LEU A 4 8.78 -22.89 -8.45
CA LEU A 4 8.14 -22.75 -7.15
C LEU A 4 7.22 -21.51 -7.13
N VAL A 5 6.10 -21.64 -6.44
CA VAL A 5 5.02 -20.68 -6.30
C VAL A 5 5.01 -20.18 -4.87
N ASN A 6 4.81 -18.88 -4.74
CA ASN A 6 4.77 -18.23 -3.46
C ASN A 6 3.58 -18.67 -2.58
N GLY A 7 3.79 -18.83 -1.27
CA GLY A 7 2.76 -19.25 -0.31
C GLY A 7 2.35 -20.71 -0.39
N ALA A 8 2.88 -21.47 -1.34
CA ALA A 8 2.68 -22.91 -1.44
C ALA A 8 3.62 -23.66 -0.49
N LYS A 9 3.13 -24.77 0.06
CA LYS A 9 3.93 -25.71 0.85
C LYS A 9 4.61 -26.71 -0.08
N TYR A 10 5.87 -26.97 0.18
CA TYR A 10 6.67 -27.94 -0.58
C TYR A 10 7.21 -29.02 0.34
N PHE A 11 7.19 -30.25 -0.17
CA PHE A 11 7.71 -31.42 0.51
C PHE A 11 8.91 -31.94 -0.27
N PHE A 12 10.04 -32.08 0.41
CA PHE A 12 11.23 -32.70 -0.15
C PHE A 12 11.45 -34.03 0.56
N ALA A 13 11.37 -35.13 -0.19
CA ALA A 13 11.69 -36.46 0.31
C ALA A 13 13.05 -36.89 -0.24
N VAL A 14 13.97 -37.24 0.65
CA VAL A 14 15.23 -37.90 0.27
C VAL A 14 15.12 -39.37 0.63
N LYS A 15 15.23 -40.24 -0.37
CA LYS A 15 15.38 -41.68 -0.13
C LYS A 15 16.79 -41.96 0.35
N SER A 16 16.94 -42.49 1.56
CA SER A 16 18.21 -42.99 2.07
C SER A 16 18.24 -44.51 1.93
N TYR A 17 19.41 -45.05 1.58
CA TYR A 17 19.60 -46.50 1.41
C TYR A 17 20.76 -47.00 2.27
N ASN A 18 20.80 -48.30 2.51
CA ASN A 18 21.99 -48.96 3.08
C ASN A 18 23.22 -48.85 2.14
N SER A 19 24.40 -49.23 2.63
CA SER A 19 25.66 -49.14 1.86
C SER A 19 25.63 -49.85 0.50
N THR A 20 24.76 -50.84 0.33
CA THR A 20 24.59 -51.61 -0.91
C THR A 20 23.51 -51.05 -1.83
N LYS A 21 22.79 -50.00 -1.42
CA LYS A 21 21.65 -49.39 -2.15
C LYS A 21 20.47 -50.33 -2.42
N THR A 22 20.33 -51.41 -1.64
CA THR A 22 19.30 -52.44 -1.88
C THR A 22 18.11 -52.34 -0.95
N VAL A 23 18.25 -51.64 0.17
CA VAL A 23 17.19 -51.43 1.16
C VAL A 23 17.03 -49.95 1.40
N GLU A 24 15.82 -49.44 1.18
CA GLU A 24 15.42 -48.09 1.57
C GLU A 24 15.22 -48.01 3.08
N SER A 25 15.70 -46.93 3.68
CA SER A 25 15.49 -46.61 5.09
C SER A 25 14.02 -46.30 5.36
N SER A 26 13.48 -46.77 6.50
CA SER A 26 12.15 -46.41 6.98
C SER A 26 12.11 -45.04 7.69
N PHE A 27 13.26 -44.39 7.85
CA PHE A 27 13.36 -43.09 8.50
C PHE A 27 12.94 -41.98 7.52
N SER A 28 11.77 -41.38 7.75
CA SER A 28 11.30 -40.22 6.99
C SER A 28 11.71 -38.93 7.69
N ASN A 29 12.57 -38.14 7.04
CA ASN A 29 12.88 -36.77 7.44
C ASN A 29 12.14 -35.81 6.51
N GLU A 30 10.87 -35.57 6.80
CA GLU A 30 10.07 -34.61 6.04
C GLU A 30 10.41 -33.19 6.53
N VAL A 31 11.19 -32.45 5.73
CA VAL A 31 11.46 -31.02 6.00
C VAL A 31 10.40 -30.20 5.29
N ASN A 32 9.55 -29.52 6.06
CA ASN A 32 8.58 -28.55 5.54
C ASN A 32 9.25 -27.18 5.40
N THR A 33 9.16 -26.59 4.21
CA THR A 33 9.54 -25.20 3.98
C THR A 33 8.43 -24.49 3.23
N ILE A 34 8.20 -23.24 3.61
CA ILE A 34 7.31 -22.33 2.89
C ILE A 34 8.18 -21.39 2.07
N VAL A 35 7.81 -21.16 0.82
CA VAL A 35 8.34 -20.00 0.10
C VAL A 35 7.77 -18.77 0.78
N PRO A 36 8.59 -17.88 1.36
CA PRO A 36 8.08 -16.70 2.04
C PRO A 36 7.30 -15.84 1.05
N THR A 37 6.11 -15.40 1.46
CA THR A 37 5.36 -14.37 0.73
C THR A 37 6.22 -13.14 0.55
N PRO A 38 6.47 -12.65 -0.69
CA PRO A 38 7.18 -11.42 -0.88
C PRO A 38 6.35 -10.35 -0.17
N SER A 39 7.00 -9.64 0.75
CA SER A 39 6.42 -8.52 1.45
C SER A 39 5.94 -7.52 0.40
N THR A 40 4.65 -7.28 0.27
CA THR A 40 4.14 -6.29 -0.69
C THR A 40 4.02 -4.93 -0.01
N ILE A 41 4.43 -3.87 -0.71
CA ILE A 41 4.17 -2.50 -0.25
C ILE A 41 2.67 -2.25 -0.30
N THR A 42 2.11 -1.62 0.74
CA THR A 42 0.74 -1.12 0.73
C THR A 42 0.73 0.39 0.82
N ALA A 43 -0.18 1.01 0.06
CA ALA A 43 -0.41 2.44 0.08
C ALA A 43 -1.76 2.72 0.73
N ASP A 44 -1.76 3.45 1.85
CA ASP A 44 -2.94 4.11 2.39
C ASP A 44 -2.54 5.47 2.97
N PHE A 45 -3.51 6.33 3.22
CA PHE A 45 -3.33 7.59 3.92
C PHE A 45 -4.65 8.15 4.44
N SER A 46 -4.55 9.00 5.46
CA SER A 46 -5.65 9.79 5.98
C SER A 46 -5.41 11.28 5.72
N ALA A 47 -6.50 12.04 5.72
CA ALA A 47 -6.48 13.50 5.70
C ALA A 47 -7.16 14.02 6.97
N ASN A 48 -6.68 15.13 7.53
CA ASN A 48 -7.31 15.75 8.71
C ASN A 48 -8.73 16.27 8.42
N ALA A 49 -9.03 16.61 7.16
CA ALA A 49 -10.35 17.02 6.72
C ALA A 49 -10.59 16.58 5.27
N THR A 50 -11.78 16.04 5.00
CA THR A 50 -12.21 15.67 3.63
C THR A 50 -13.29 16.59 3.08
N THR A 51 -13.84 17.47 3.91
CA THR A 51 -14.81 18.49 3.49
C THR A 51 -14.58 19.80 4.22
N GLY A 52 -14.84 20.93 3.57
CA GLY A 52 -14.70 22.23 4.22
C GLY A 52 -15.04 23.41 3.31
N ASN A 53 -14.57 24.60 3.72
CA ASN A 53 -14.69 25.84 2.95
C ASN A 53 -13.39 26.15 2.20
N PRO A 54 -13.44 26.89 1.08
CA PRO A 54 -12.24 27.34 0.39
C PRO A 54 -11.27 28.10 1.31
N GLY A 55 -9.98 27.92 1.11
CA GLY A 55 -8.91 28.40 2.00
C GLY A 55 -8.50 27.40 3.09
N MET A 56 -9.05 26.18 3.08
CA MET A 56 -8.71 25.14 4.04
C MET A 56 -7.34 24.51 3.74
N VAL A 57 -6.54 24.37 4.79
CA VAL A 57 -5.29 23.61 4.77
C VAL A 57 -5.58 22.16 5.18
N VAL A 58 -5.22 21.22 4.32
CA VAL A 58 -5.37 19.78 4.56
C VAL A 58 -3.98 19.16 4.72
N SER A 59 -3.77 18.46 5.83
CA SER A 59 -2.57 17.69 6.11
C SER A 59 -2.83 16.21 5.83
N PHE A 60 -1.88 15.56 5.15
CA PHE A 60 -1.99 14.15 4.77
C PHE A 60 -1.00 13.31 5.56
N THR A 61 -1.51 12.21 6.13
CA THR A 61 -0.72 11.26 6.92
C THR A 61 -0.76 9.89 6.23
N PRO A 62 0.35 9.43 5.64
CA PRO A 62 0.40 8.11 5.04
C PRO A 62 0.34 6.99 6.09
N VAL A 63 -0.30 5.89 5.70
CA VAL A 63 -0.39 4.64 6.44
C VAL A 63 0.02 3.55 5.45
N THR A 64 1.32 3.26 5.40
CA THR A 64 1.91 2.36 4.39
C THR A 64 2.71 1.26 5.06
N THR A 65 2.74 0.07 4.45
CA THR A 65 3.62 -1.03 4.86
C THR A 65 4.76 -1.24 3.86
N GLY A 66 5.87 -1.81 4.33
CA GLY A 66 7.06 -2.05 3.52
C GLY A 66 8.08 -0.90 3.57
N THR A 67 9.21 -1.08 2.90
CA THR A 67 10.29 -0.07 2.86
C THR A 67 10.06 0.88 1.70
N ILE A 68 9.62 2.12 2.00
CA ILE A 68 9.31 3.15 1.01
C ILE A 68 10.58 3.96 0.70
N SER A 69 10.93 4.08 -0.58
CA SER A 69 12.05 4.93 -1.05
C SER A 69 11.59 6.23 -1.70
N GLN A 70 10.36 6.28 -2.23
CA GLN A 70 9.83 7.45 -2.93
C GLN A 70 8.35 7.69 -2.61
N TRP A 71 8.00 8.96 -2.47
CA TRP A 71 6.64 9.46 -2.27
C TRP A 71 6.26 10.39 -3.42
N SER A 72 5.05 10.24 -3.95
CA SER A 72 4.49 11.11 -4.97
C SER A 72 3.04 11.39 -4.68
N TRP A 73 2.73 12.66 -4.44
CA TRP A 73 1.40 13.17 -4.16
C TRP A 73 0.88 14.00 -5.31
N SER A 74 -0.41 13.82 -5.60
CA SER A 74 -1.18 14.68 -6.49
C SER A 74 -2.41 15.16 -5.71
N PHE A 75 -2.64 16.46 -5.64
CA PHE A 75 -3.75 17.04 -4.86
C PHE A 75 -5.03 17.21 -5.69
N GLY A 76 -4.96 17.02 -7.00
CA GLY A 76 -6.11 17.08 -7.90
C GLY A 76 -6.49 18.49 -8.34
N ASP A 77 -5.75 19.52 -7.91
CA ASP A 77 -5.87 20.92 -8.34
C ASP A 77 -4.67 21.39 -9.18
N GLY A 78 -3.77 20.46 -9.55
CA GLY A 78 -2.49 20.74 -10.20
C GLY A 78 -1.30 20.77 -9.24
N GLY A 79 -1.52 20.83 -7.92
CA GLY A 79 -0.47 20.73 -6.92
C GLY A 79 0.07 19.30 -6.76
N THR A 80 1.37 19.19 -6.50
CA THR A 80 2.08 17.92 -6.25
C THR A 80 3.04 18.04 -5.07
N SER A 81 3.42 16.92 -4.47
CA SER A 81 4.47 16.88 -3.44
C SER A 81 5.23 15.56 -3.45
N THR A 82 6.48 15.59 -2.98
CA THR A 82 7.31 14.40 -2.75
C THR A 82 7.65 14.20 -1.27
N ALA A 83 7.08 15.02 -0.38
CA ALA A 83 7.24 14.84 1.06
C ALA A 83 6.45 13.62 1.55
N SER A 84 6.91 12.98 2.63
CA SER A 84 6.18 11.87 3.23
C SER A 84 4.84 12.30 3.83
N ASN A 85 4.81 13.47 4.48
CA ASN A 85 3.63 14.00 5.19
C ASN A 85 3.36 15.45 4.73
N PRO A 86 2.85 15.67 3.52
CA PRO A 86 2.63 17.02 3.01
C PRO A 86 1.38 17.65 3.62
N SER A 87 1.35 18.98 3.61
CA SER A 87 0.14 19.78 3.72
C SER A 87 -0.13 20.52 2.41
N HIS A 88 -1.40 20.74 2.10
CA HIS A 88 -1.82 21.46 0.90
C HIS A 88 -3.00 22.39 1.18
N THR A 89 -3.01 23.56 0.55
CA THR A 89 -4.08 24.56 0.74
C THR A 89 -4.97 24.59 -0.48
N TYR A 90 -6.27 24.33 -0.27
CA TYR A 90 -7.26 24.39 -1.35
C TYR A 90 -8.00 25.72 -1.33
N ASN A 91 -7.69 26.60 -2.29
CA ASN A 91 -8.21 27.98 -2.32
C ASN A 91 -9.59 28.13 -2.95
N LEU A 92 -10.04 27.15 -3.74
CA LEU A 92 -11.30 27.22 -4.48
C LEU A 92 -12.28 26.14 -4.00
N ALA A 93 -13.57 26.39 -4.19
CA ALA A 93 -14.60 25.38 -4.00
C ALA A 93 -14.54 24.38 -5.15
N GLY A 94 -14.75 23.09 -4.87
CA GLY A 94 -14.62 22.04 -5.86
C GLY A 94 -14.49 20.66 -5.24
N SER A 95 -14.45 19.64 -6.10
CA SER A 95 -14.10 18.29 -5.72
C SER A 95 -12.71 17.96 -6.24
N TYR A 96 -11.82 17.57 -5.34
CA TYR A 96 -10.42 17.28 -5.63
C TYR A 96 -10.14 15.80 -5.39
N THR A 97 -9.46 15.15 -6.33
CA THR A 97 -9.02 13.76 -6.18
C THR A 97 -7.57 13.75 -5.77
N VAL A 98 -7.31 13.36 -4.52
CA VAL A 98 -5.96 13.28 -3.97
C VAL A 98 -5.43 11.89 -4.18
N GLY A 99 -4.25 11.77 -4.78
CA GLY A 99 -3.56 10.51 -5.00
C GLY A 99 -2.20 10.47 -4.32
N LEU A 100 -1.94 9.38 -3.62
CA LEU A 100 -0.63 8.98 -3.12
C LEU A 100 -0.12 7.82 -3.95
N THR A 101 1.11 7.93 -4.45
CA THR A 101 1.88 6.81 -5.02
C THR A 101 3.16 6.67 -4.22
N VAL A 102 3.41 5.45 -3.75
CA VAL A 102 4.63 5.10 -3.03
C VAL A 102 5.37 4.01 -3.77
N THR A 103 6.69 4.17 -3.85
CA THR A 103 7.58 3.18 -4.48
C THR A 103 8.67 2.79 -3.48
N GLY A 104 9.03 1.51 -3.47
CA GLY A 104 10.05 0.95 -2.62
C GLY A 104 10.68 -0.31 -3.22
N ALA A 105 11.52 -0.98 -2.44
CA ALA A 105 12.26 -2.15 -2.91
C ALA A 105 11.36 -3.30 -3.37
N ASP A 106 10.19 -3.44 -2.73
CA ASP A 106 9.24 -4.50 -3.00
C ASP A 106 8.13 -4.12 -4.00
N GLY A 107 8.25 -2.97 -4.66
CA GLY A 107 7.35 -2.52 -5.73
C GLY A 107 6.73 -1.14 -5.52
N THR A 108 5.56 -0.93 -6.13
CA THR A 108 4.82 0.34 -6.12
C THR A 108 3.38 0.09 -5.71
N ALA A 109 2.84 0.98 -4.87
CA ALA A 109 1.43 0.97 -4.47
C ALA A 109 0.85 2.38 -4.52
N ASN A 110 -0.46 2.47 -4.72
CA ASN A 110 -1.16 3.75 -4.82
C ASN A 110 -2.50 3.75 -4.07
N LYS A 111 -2.89 4.92 -3.57
CA LYS A 111 -4.19 5.17 -2.95
C LYS A 111 -4.75 6.50 -3.43
N ILE A 112 -6.07 6.59 -3.53
CA ILE A 112 -6.79 7.82 -3.84
C ILE A 112 -7.93 8.07 -2.85
N ILE A 113 -8.15 9.34 -2.49
CA ILE A 113 -9.33 9.81 -1.74
C ILE A 113 -9.90 11.08 -2.38
N ARG A 114 -11.09 11.51 -1.96
CA ARG A 114 -11.73 12.74 -2.44
C ARG A 114 -11.85 13.79 -1.34
N ILE A 115 -11.57 15.04 -1.70
CA ILE A 115 -11.81 16.23 -0.88
C ILE A 115 -12.94 17.03 -1.54
N LEU A 116 -13.88 17.55 -0.76
CA LEU A 116 -15.01 18.34 -1.26
C LEU A 116 -15.12 19.68 -0.52
N LEU A 117 -14.84 20.76 -1.22
CA LEU A 117 -14.96 22.11 -0.73
C LEU A 117 -16.22 22.78 -1.26
N ARG A 118 -17.06 23.26 -0.34
CA ARG A 118 -18.33 23.90 -0.66
C ARG A 118 -18.53 25.11 0.25
N TRP A 119 -19.09 26.19 -0.31
CA TRP A 119 -19.64 27.25 0.53
C TRP A 119 -20.89 26.71 1.21
N LEU A 120 -20.90 26.72 2.55
CA LEU A 120 -22.13 26.52 3.28
C LEU A 120 -23.10 27.62 2.84
N ILE A 121 -24.26 27.23 2.32
CA ILE A 121 -25.35 28.17 2.04
C ILE A 121 -25.75 28.73 3.40
N ARG A 122 -25.42 30.00 3.70
CA ARG A 122 -26.12 30.67 4.80
C ARG A 122 -27.57 30.76 4.36
N LEU A 123 -28.44 30.00 5.00
CA LEU A 123 -29.87 30.21 4.91
C LEU A 123 -30.16 31.60 5.49
N SER A 124 -30.07 32.61 4.64
CA SER A 124 -30.62 33.94 4.92
C SER A 124 -32.13 33.81 4.82
N HIS A 125 -32.77 33.25 5.85
CA HIS A 125 -34.17 33.56 6.09
C HIS A 125 -34.22 35.01 6.59
N ARG A 126 -34.24 35.95 5.64
CA ARG A 126 -35.11 37.10 5.79
C ARG A 126 -36.51 36.59 5.45
N LEU A 127 -37.35 36.48 6.45
CA LEU A 127 -38.57 37.26 6.65
C LEU A 127 -39.18 36.87 8.00
#